data_AF-A0A3Y7SWX3-F1
#
_entry.id   AF-A0A3Y7SWX3-F1
#
_cell.length_a   1.000
_cell.length_b   1.000
_cell.length_c   1.000
_cell.angle_alpha   90.00
_cell.angle_beta   90.00
_cell.angle_gamma   90.00
#
_symmetry.space_group_name_H-M   'P 1'
#
loop_
_entity.id
_entity.type
_entity.pdbx_description
1 polymer ?
#
loop_
_entity_poly.entity_id
_entity_poly.type
_entity_poly.pdbx_seq_one_letter_code
_entity_poly.pdbx_strand_id
1 'polypeptide(L)'
;MECSVKGHDYRVAKLSVFDQLKVTRKLLPVLAGMMSDFGSIRSLLPADGKIDGAKFDALKPVFETLLPRIADELSSLTEDDTNAIIHPCLAVVSRKHMGGWTPVFNSGQLVFDDIDLLTMLQLVARVVADSLGNFLPVSLTSETPDQTQG
;
A
#
# COMPACT_ATOMS: atom_id res chain seq x y z
N MET A 1 -10.00 9.23 -2.61
CA MET A 1 -8.73 9.74 -3.17
C MET A 1 -8.62 9.37 -4.64
N GLU A 2 -8.00 10.20 -5.48
CA GLU A 2 -7.63 9.83 -6.87
C GLU A 2 -6.10 9.75 -7.00
N CYS A 3 -5.60 8.83 -7.83
CA CYS A 3 -4.17 8.63 -8.06
C CYS A 3 -3.90 8.01 -9.42
N SER A 4 -2.70 8.22 -9.97
CA SER A 4 -2.31 7.61 -11.25
C SER A 4 -1.23 6.56 -11.04
N VAL A 5 -1.40 5.40 -11.67
CA VAL A 5 -0.46 4.26 -11.61
C VAL A 5 -0.28 3.70 -13.02
N LYS A 6 0.97 3.61 -13.49
CA LYS A 6 1.31 3.12 -14.84
C LYS A 6 0.46 3.75 -15.97
N GLY A 7 0.21 5.06 -15.91
CA GLY A 7 -0.55 5.77 -16.94
C GLY A 7 -2.07 5.54 -16.89
N HIS A 8 -2.59 4.91 -15.84
CA HIS A 8 -4.03 4.79 -15.59
C HIS A 8 -4.44 5.57 -14.35
N ASP A 9 -5.59 6.23 -14.44
CA ASP A 9 -6.18 6.94 -13.31
C ASP A 9 -7.05 5.99 -12.50
N TYR A 10 -6.85 6.02 -11.19
CA TYR A 10 -7.59 5.22 -10.21
C TYR A 10 -8.24 6.14 -9.20
N ARG A 11 -9.40 5.70 -8.71
CA ARG A 11 -10.12 6.28 -7.59
C ARG A 11 -10.22 5.24 -6.49
N VAL A 12 -9.84 5.64 -5.29
CA VAL A 12 -9.91 4.85 -4.06
C VAL A 12 -11.01 5.43 -3.19
N ALA A 13 -12.03 4.64 -2.91
CA ALA A 13 -13.04 4.94 -1.90
C ALA A 13 -12.57 4.49 -0.51
N LYS A 14 -13.19 5.05 0.53
CA LYS A 14 -12.87 4.70 1.92
C LYS A 14 -13.37 3.29 2.22
N LEU A 15 -12.55 2.47 2.87
CA LEU A 15 -12.99 1.19 3.44
C LEU A 15 -14.14 1.39 4.44
N SER A 16 -15.02 0.41 4.55
CA SER A 16 -16.00 0.39 5.64
C SER A 16 -15.27 0.31 6.99
N VAL A 17 -15.85 0.81 8.07
CA VAL A 17 -15.19 0.77 9.41
C VAL A 17 -14.88 -0.67 9.84
N PHE A 18 -15.73 -1.64 9.47
CA PHE A 18 -15.49 -3.05 9.75
C PHE A 18 -14.32 -3.61 8.94
N ASP A 19 -14.22 -3.26 7.65
CA ASP A 19 -13.09 -3.66 6.82
C ASP A 19 -11.80 -3.00 7.27
N GLN A 20 -11.84 -1.72 7.66
CA GLN A 20 -10.70 -1.04 8.28
C GLN A 20 -10.24 -1.80 9.52
N LEU A 21 -11.13 -2.07 10.49
CA LEU A 21 -10.76 -2.79 11.70
C LEU A 21 -10.22 -4.21 11.40
N LYS A 22 -10.77 -4.89 10.39
CA LYS A 22 -10.30 -6.22 9.96
C LYS A 22 -8.92 -6.16 9.32
N VAL A 23 -8.72 -5.25 8.36
CA VAL A 23 -7.44 -5.02 7.66
C VAL A 23 -6.38 -4.58 8.67
N THR A 24 -6.67 -3.59 9.51
CA THR A 24 -5.75 -3.09 10.55
C THR A 24 -5.30 -4.21 11.47
N ARG A 25 -6.22 -5.05 11.99
CA ARG A 25 -5.86 -6.14 12.91
C ARG A 25 -4.90 -7.16 12.29
N LYS A 26 -5.01 -7.42 10.99
CA LYS A 26 -4.14 -8.38 10.28
C LYS A 26 -2.83 -7.76 9.83
N LEU A 27 -2.85 -6.49 9.46
CA LEU A 27 -1.66 -5.81 8.93
C LEU A 27 -0.77 -5.24 10.03
N LEU A 28 -1.32 -4.85 11.18
CA LEU A 28 -0.54 -4.23 12.26
C LEU A 28 0.58 -5.13 12.82
N PRO A 29 0.39 -6.45 13.04
CA PRO A 29 1.48 -7.33 13.45
C PRO A 29 2.63 -7.37 12.44
N VAL A 30 2.31 -7.47 11.15
CA VAL A 30 3.28 -7.47 10.04
C VAL A 30 4.07 -6.15 10.03
N LEU A 31 3.37 -5.02 10.16
CA LEU A 31 4.00 -3.70 10.22
C LEU A 31 4.88 -3.55 11.46
N ALA A 32 4.47 -4.07 12.61
CA ALA A 32 5.24 -4.02 13.84
C ALA A 32 6.53 -4.87 13.75
N GLY A 33 6.45 -6.06 13.16
CA GLY A 33 7.62 -6.90 12.85
C GLY A 33 8.61 -6.16 11.96
N MET A 34 8.12 -5.56 10.87
CA MET A 34 8.95 -4.75 9.97
C MET A 34 9.57 -3.51 10.64
N MET A 35 8.84 -2.77 11.49
CA MET A 35 9.36 -1.57 12.15
C MET A 35 10.49 -1.86 13.16
N SER A 36 10.40 -2.99 13.88
CA SER A 36 11.48 -3.43 14.79
C SER A 36 12.81 -3.57 14.05
N ASP A 37 12.75 -4.04 12.80
CA ASP A 37 13.91 -4.19 11.94
C ASP A 37 14.23 -2.91 11.15
N PHE A 38 13.25 -2.04 10.87
CA PHE A 38 13.52 -0.75 10.22
C PHE A 38 14.35 0.19 11.10
N GLY A 39 14.21 0.08 12.44
CA GLY A 39 15.04 0.81 13.39
C GLY A 39 16.54 0.51 13.24
N SER A 40 16.91 -0.72 12.88
CA SER A 40 18.30 -1.13 12.67
C SER A 40 18.85 -0.75 11.29
N ILE A 41 17.97 -0.52 10.31
CA ILE A 41 18.31 -0.17 8.92
C ILE A 41 18.17 1.34 8.65
N ARG A 42 17.60 2.11 9.59
CA ARG A 42 17.41 3.57 9.48
C ARG A 42 18.70 4.33 9.15
N SER A 43 19.85 3.85 9.64
CA SER A 43 21.16 4.42 9.35
C SER A 43 21.61 4.25 7.90
N LEU A 44 21.01 3.30 7.17
CA LEU A 44 21.27 3.00 5.76
C LEU A 44 20.31 3.73 4.82
N LEU A 45 19.28 4.39 5.35
CA LEU A 45 18.32 5.15 4.56
C LEU A 45 18.79 6.61 4.38
N PRO A 46 18.56 7.21 3.19
CA PRO A 46 18.80 8.63 2.98
C PRO A 46 18.01 9.47 3.99
N ALA A 47 18.67 10.45 4.60
CA ALA A 47 18.14 11.25 5.72
C ALA A 47 16.82 11.97 5.43
N ASP A 48 16.50 12.20 4.16
CA ASP A 48 15.34 12.99 3.74
C ASP A 48 14.01 12.22 3.74
N GLY A 49 13.98 10.91 3.97
CA GLY A 49 12.76 10.10 4.14
C GLY A 49 11.80 10.05 2.93
N LYS A 50 12.10 10.78 1.85
CA LYS A 50 11.30 10.85 0.63
C LYS A 50 11.58 9.63 -0.24
N ILE A 51 10.64 8.68 -0.22
CA ILE A 51 10.60 7.57 -1.18
C ILE A 51 9.89 8.06 -2.43
N ASP A 52 10.62 8.76 -3.30
CA ASP A 52 10.14 9.03 -4.66
C ASP A 52 10.27 7.74 -5.48
N GLY A 53 9.24 7.41 -6.27
CA GLY A 53 9.15 6.19 -7.08
C GLY A 53 10.28 6.00 -8.11
N ALA A 54 11.17 6.99 -8.27
CA ALA A 54 12.34 6.97 -9.13
C ALA A 54 13.62 6.37 -8.49
N LYS A 55 13.60 5.97 -7.22
CA LYS A 55 14.80 5.48 -6.51
C LYS A 55 14.71 4.02 -6.05
N PHE A 56 14.10 3.14 -6.84
CA PHE A 56 14.09 1.70 -6.55
C PHE A 56 15.53 1.14 -6.42
N ASP A 57 16.49 1.68 -7.21
CA ASP A 57 17.92 1.32 -7.11
C ASP A 57 18.59 1.78 -5.82
N ALA A 58 18.18 2.93 -5.24
CA ALA A 58 18.72 3.38 -3.95
C ALA A 58 18.15 2.57 -2.77
N LEU A 59 17.01 1.92 -2.98
CA LEU A 59 16.38 1.03 -2.01
C LEU A 59 16.85 -0.42 -2.15
N LYS A 60 17.56 -0.81 -3.21
CA LYS A 60 18.09 -2.17 -3.39
C LYS A 60 18.82 -2.73 -2.16
N PRO A 61 19.81 -2.04 -1.55
CA PRO A 61 20.49 -2.59 -0.37
C PRO A 61 19.56 -2.74 0.84
N VAL A 62 18.57 -1.86 0.96
CA VAL A 62 17.53 -1.94 1.99
C VAL A 62 16.58 -3.12 1.71
N PHE A 63 16.18 -3.30 0.47
CA PHE A 63 15.37 -4.44 0.01
C PHE A 63 16.09 -5.76 0.17
N GLU A 64 17.39 -5.86 -0.15
CA GLU A 64 18.19 -7.08 0.04
C GLU A 64 18.32 -7.45 1.52
N THR A 65 18.45 -6.45 2.39
CA THR A 65 18.50 -6.66 3.84
C THR A 65 17.13 -7.04 4.43
N LEU A 66 16.05 -6.46 3.90
CA LEU A 66 14.67 -6.73 4.34
C LEU A 66 14.04 -7.95 3.67
N LEU A 67 14.57 -8.43 2.55
CA LEU A 67 14.01 -9.52 1.75
C LEU A 67 13.75 -10.79 2.57
N PRO A 68 14.70 -11.27 3.40
CA PRO A 68 14.48 -12.43 4.27
C PRO A 68 13.32 -12.21 5.25
N ARG A 69 13.18 -11.01 5.80
CA ARG A 69 12.09 -10.66 6.72
C ARG A 69 10.75 -10.52 6.03
N ILE A 70 10.74 -9.90 4.85
CA ILE A 70 9.56 -9.86 3.98
C ILE A 70 9.13 -11.30 3.67
N ALA A 71 10.07 -12.20 3.36
CA ALA A 71 9.76 -13.60 3.13
C ALA A 71 9.19 -14.29 4.38
N ASP A 72 9.80 -14.09 5.55
CA ASP A 72 9.32 -14.65 6.82
C ASP A 72 7.90 -14.16 7.15
N GLU A 73 7.66 -12.85 7.11
CA GLU A 73 6.37 -12.23 7.40
C GLU A 73 5.31 -12.66 6.38
N LEU A 74 5.62 -12.61 5.07
CA LEU A 74 4.70 -13.08 4.02
C LEU A 74 4.41 -14.58 4.13
N SER A 75 5.37 -15.40 4.55
CA SER A 75 5.16 -16.84 4.75
C SER A 75 4.29 -17.14 5.98
N SER A 76 4.28 -16.21 6.96
CA SER A 76 3.46 -16.32 8.16
C SER A 76 1.99 -15.96 7.91
N LEU A 77 1.71 -15.20 6.84
CA LEU A 77 0.35 -14.86 6.43
C LEU A 77 -0.30 -16.06 5.76
N THR A 78 -1.43 -16.50 6.31
CA THR A 78 -2.25 -17.49 5.64
C THR A 78 -2.84 -16.92 4.35
N GLU A 79 -3.26 -17.78 3.43
CA GLU A 79 -3.99 -17.36 2.23
C GLU A 79 -5.27 -16.60 2.62
N ASP A 80 -5.95 -17.05 3.67
CA ASP A 80 -7.13 -16.38 4.23
C ASP A 80 -6.80 -14.97 4.77
N ASP A 81 -5.65 -14.79 5.43
CA ASP A 81 -5.21 -13.48 5.90
C ASP A 81 -4.87 -12.54 4.74
N THR A 82 -4.18 -13.07 3.74
CA THR A 82 -3.84 -12.35 2.51
C THR A 82 -5.09 -11.86 1.79
N ASN A 83 -6.05 -12.76 1.56
CA ASN A 83 -7.33 -12.43 0.93
C ASN A 83 -8.17 -11.46 1.77
N ALA A 84 -8.13 -11.62 3.10
CA ALA A 84 -8.81 -10.73 4.04
C ALA A 84 -8.25 -9.30 4.05
N ILE A 85 -7.05 -9.06 3.52
CA ILE A 85 -6.45 -7.74 3.34
C ILE A 85 -6.66 -7.25 1.90
N ILE A 86 -6.26 -8.05 0.91
CA ILE A 86 -6.23 -7.64 -0.50
C ILE A 86 -7.64 -7.41 -1.04
N HIS A 87 -8.59 -8.32 -0.79
CA HIS A 87 -9.92 -8.23 -1.40
C HIS A 87 -10.69 -6.98 -0.95
N PRO A 88 -10.80 -6.64 0.35
CA PRO A 88 -11.46 -5.41 0.76
C PRO A 88 -10.76 -4.17 0.20
N CYS A 89 -9.42 -4.17 0.16
CA CYS A 89 -8.66 -3.06 -0.39
C CYS A 89 -8.95 -2.84 -1.88
N LEU A 90 -8.97 -3.90 -2.69
CA LEU A 90 -9.25 -3.78 -4.12
C LEU A 90 -10.72 -3.50 -4.43
N ALA A 91 -11.65 -3.96 -3.58
CA ALA A 91 -13.09 -3.75 -3.74
C ALA A 91 -13.49 -2.27 -3.72
N VAL A 92 -12.69 -1.40 -3.08
CA VAL A 92 -12.91 0.05 -3.03
C VAL A 92 -12.13 0.82 -4.11
N VAL A 93 -11.49 0.12 -5.04
CA VAL A 93 -10.70 0.74 -6.12
C VAL A 93 -11.45 0.66 -7.44
N SER A 94 -11.49 1.78 -8.14
CA SER A 94 -12.02 1.90 -9.50
C SER A 94 -10.97 2.52 -10.42
N ARG A 95 -10.94 2.08 -11.68
CA ARG A 95 -10.09 2.65 -12.74
C ARG A 95 -10.94 3.48 -13.69
N LYS A 96 -10.40 4.60 -14.15
CA LYS A 96 -11.00 5.41 -15.21
C LYS A 96 -10.93 4.64 -16.53
N HIS A 97 -12.08 4.32 -17.10
CA HIS A 97 -12.19 3.52 -18.32
C HIS A 97 -13.40 3.96 -19.14
N MET A 98 -13.19 4.21 -20.44
CA MET A 98 -14.23 4.59 -21.42
C MET A 98 -15.17 5.71 -20.95
N GLY A 99 -14.63 6.72 -20.24
CA GLY A 99 -15.39 7.87 -19.75
C GLY A 99 -16.08 7.68 -18.39
N GLY A 100 -15.95 6.51 -17.76
CA GLY A 100 -16.50 6.22 -16.43
C GLY A 100 -15.48 5.65 -15.45
N TRP A 101 -15.94 5.32 -14.24
CA TRP A 101 -15.17 4.61 -13.23
C TRP A 101 -15.63 3.17 -13.15
N THR A 102 -14.73 2.24 -13.44
CA THR A 102 -15.01 0.80 -13.45
C THR A 102 -14.28 0.14 -12.29
N PRO A 103 -14.95 -0.69 -11.46
CA PRO A 103 -14.29 -1.44 -10.39
C PRO A 103 -13.12 -2.27 -10.92
N VAL A 104 -11.99 -2.27 -10.21
CA VAL A 104 -10.82 -3.05 -10.63
C VAL A 104 -10.91 -4.50 -10.19
N PHE A 105 -11.79 -4.80 -9.23
CA PHE A 105 -11.92 -6.09 -8.61
C PHE A 105 -13.39 -6.46 -8.44
N ASN A 106 -13.73 -7.68 -8.85
CA ASN A 106 -15.07 -8.23 -8.74
C ASN A 106 -14.98 -9.73 -8.46
N SER A 107 -15.72 -10.21 -7.47
CA SER A 107 -15.93 -11.65 -7.22
C SER A 107 -14.63 -12.47 -7.15
N GLY A 108 -13.57 -11.93 -6.54
CA GLY A 108 -12.29 -12.63 -6.39
C GLY A 108 -11.31 -12.43 -7.55
N GLN A 109 -11.67 -11.67 -8.58
CA GLN A 109 -10.86 -11.51 -9.79
C GLN A 109 -10.60 -10.04 -10.11
N LEU A 110 -9.43 -9.77 -10.68
CA LEU A 110 -9.12 -8.49 -11.30
C LEU A 110 -9.89 -8.37 -12.62
N VAL A 111 -10.48 -7.21 -12.87
CA VAL A 111 -11.26 -6.92 -14.08
C VAL A 111 -10.36 -6.56 -15.26
N PHE A 112 -9.13 -6.16 -14.98
CA PHE A 112 -8.18 -5.64 -15.96
C PHE A 112 -6.91 -6.50 -15.98
N ASP A 113 -6.62 -7.13 -17.12
CA ASP A 113 -5.48 -8.04 -17.29
C ASP A 113 -4.11 -7.35 -17.22
N ASP A 114 -4.06 -6.03 -17.45
CA ASP A 114 -2.85 -5.23 -17.37
C ASP A 114 -2.47 -4.83 -15.91
N ILE A 115 -3.30 -5.16 -14.93
CA ILE A 115 -2.97 -5.00 -13.51
C ILE A 115 -2.08 -6.19 -13.10
N ASP A 116 -0.77 -5.97 -13.17
CA ASP A 116 0.20 -6.93 -12.64
C ASP A 116 0.33 -6.85 -11.11
N LEU A 117 1.09 -7.80 -10.54
CA LEU A 117 1.30 -7.91 -9.10
C LEU A 117 1.79 -6.60 -8.47
N LEU A 118 2.76 -5.93 -9.10
CA LEU A 118 3.31 -4.68 -8.55
C LEU A 118 2.26 -3.56 -8.56
N THR A 119 1.49 -3.42 -9.63
CA THR A 119 0.39 -2.46 -9.69
C THR A 119 -0.69 -2.78 -8.67
N MET A 120 -1.07 -4.06 -8.52
CA MET A 120 -2.03 -4.49 -7.50
C MET A 120 -1.55 -4.12 -6.08
N LEU A 121 -0.30 -4.44 -5.73
CA LEU A 121 0.28 -4.11 -4.42
C LEU A 121 0.35 -2.60 -4.18
N GLN A 122 0.66 -1.81 -5.21
CA GLN A 122 0.64 -0.34 -5.12
C GLN A 122 -0.77 0.23 -4.88
N LEU A 123 -1.82 -0.39 -5.42
CA LEU A 123 -3.20 0.01 -5.15
C LEU A 123 -3.60 -0.35 -3.72
N VAL A 124 -3.28 -1.57 -3.28
CA VAL A 124 -3.52 -2.03 -1.89
C VAL A 124 -2.80 -1.13 -0.89
N ALA A 125 -1.51 -0.83 -1.10
CA ALA A 125 -0.73 0.02 -0.21
C ALA A 125 -1.34 1.42 -0.05
N ARG A 126 -1.89 2.00 -1.12
CA ARG A 126 -2.60 3.29 -1.06
C ARG A 126 -3.88 3.22 -0.24
N VAL A 127 -4.69 2.16 -0.42
CA VAL A 127 -5.92 1.98 0.37
C VAL A 127 -5.60 1.79 1.85
N VAL A 128 -4.55 1.03 2.15
CA VAL A 128 -4.04 0.83 3.50
C VAL A 128 -3.56 2.14 4.10
N ALA A 129 -2.77 2.94 3.39
CA ALA A 129 -2.26 4.21 3.88
C ALA A 129 -3.40 5.18 4.23
N ASP A 130 -4.43 5.28 3.39
CA ASP A 130 -5.64 6.09 3.65
C ASP A 130 -6.43 5.56 4.86
N SER A 131 -6.50 4.24 5.03
CA SER A 131 -7.24 3.60 6.11
C SER A 131 -6.51 3.65 7.46
N LEU A 132 -5.18 3.58 7.45
CA LEU A 132 -4.31 3.56 8.62
C LEU A 132 -3.74 4.94 8.97
N GLY A 133 -3.90 5.96 8.13
CA GLY A 133 -3.37 7.31 8.37
C GLY A 133 -3.81 7.92 9.70
N ASN A 134 -5.00 7.54 10.20
CA ASN A 134 -5.48 7.97 11.53
C ASN A 134 -4.92 7.13 12.69
N PHE A 135 -4.33 5.96 12.41
CA PHE A 135 -3.81 5.02 13.42
C PHE A 135 -2.29 5.05 13.54
N LEU A 136 -1.57 5.40 12.48
CA LEU A 136 -0.12 5.49 12.46
C LEU A 136 0.35 6.90 12.82
N PRO A 137 1.41 7.06 13.62
CA PRO A 137 1.98 8.37 13.92
C PRO A 137 2.46 9.05 12.63
N VAL A 138 2.24 10.37 12.56
CA VAL A 138 2.40 11.29 11.41
C VAL A 138 3.75 11.15 10.65
N SER A 139 4.78 10.55 11.24
CA SER A 139 6.14 10.45 10.71
C SER A 139 6.37 9.46 9.55
N LEU A 140 5.36 8.73 9.08
CA LEU A 140 5.45 7.86 7.89
C LEU A 140 4.76 8.43 6.65
N THR A 141 3.85 9.38 6.85
CA THR A 141 3.25 10.17 5.77
C THR A 141 4.10 11.41 5.59
N SER A 142 5.06 11.37 4.67
CA SER A 142 5.58 12.63 4.12
C SER A 142 4.39 13.38 3.53
N GLU A 143 3.93 14.38 4.25
CA GLU A 143 2.94 15.34 3.77
C GLU A 143 3.45 15.88 2.44
N THR A 144 2.75 15.53 1.34
CA THR A 144 2.84 16.34 0.14
C THR A 144 2.32 17.71 0.56
N PRO A 145 3.12 18.79 0.46
CA PRO A 145 2.65 20.09 0.90
C PRO A 145 1.43 20.44 0.08
N ASP A 146 0.32 20.68 0.76
CA ASP A 146 -0.88 21.25 0.18
C ASP A 146 -0.52 22.69 -0.23
N GLN A 147 -0.09 22.86 -1.49
CA GLN A 147 0.06 24.19 -2.07
C GLN A 147 -1.31 24.66 -2.53
N THR A 148 -2.03 25.34 -1.64
CA THR A 148 -2.96 26.44 -1.90
C THR A 148 -3.37 27.00 -0.52
N GLN A 149 -3.39 28.30 -0.21
CA GLN A 149 -3.74 29.49 -0.97
C GLN A 149 -3.41 30.72 -0.10
N GLY A 150 -2.97 31.82 -0.71
CA GLY A 150 -2.78 33.13 -0.06
C GLY A 150 -1.80 34.02 -0.78
#